data_AF-A0AAV2HNX1-F1
#
_entry.id   AF-A0AAV2HNX1-F1
#
_cell.length_a   1.000
_cell.length_b   1.000
_cell.length_c   1.000
_cell.angle_alpha   90.00
_cell.angle_beta   90.00
_cell.angle_gamma   90.00
#
_symmetry.space_group_name_H-M   'P 1'
#
loop_
_entity.id
_entity.type
_entity.pdbx_description
1 polymer ?
#
loop_
_entity_poly.entity_id
_entity_poly.type
_entity_poly.pdbx_seq_one_letter_code
_entity_poly.pdbx_strand_id
1 'polypeptide(L)'
;STKDDNHRASNLVNSDGNNRWLSHPKDKSGKLELVLQLEEACTLSYIDIGTTWCSSLEVRVGRSDWPQSMEFKSLIPSVVLMSPVDCRLGRATSCTKMFSKADFSKEIATQQWDRLQIICRQPFRRDVQTGISFIRIKSVEAEKAVSPRKNNNSEIDSNVTRLQKHIFGN
;
A
#
# COMPACT_ATOMS: atom_id res chain seq x y z
N SER A 1 -14.28 8.01 16.61
CA SER A 1 -14.96 7.15 15.63
C SER A 1 -15.82 8.03 14.75
N THR A 2 -15.26 8.56 13.67
CA THR A 2 -15.93 9.49 12.75
C THR A 2 -16.51 8.69 11.60
N LYS A 3 -17.76 8.26 11.75
CA LYS A 3 -18.54 7.59 10.72
C LYS A 3 -19.10 8.65 9.77
N ASP A 4 -18.43 8.85 8.65
CA ASP A 4 -19.05 9.46 7.47
C ASP A 4 -19.63 8.32 6.63
N ASP A 5 -20.94 8.31 6.43
CA ASP A 5 -21.65 7.20 5.78
C ASP A 5 -21.27 7.03 4.31
N ASN A 6 -20.72 8.07 3.66
CA ASN A 6 -20.24 8.00 2.27
C ASN A 6 -18.77 7.55 2.15
N HIS A 7 -18.01 7.61 3.25
CA HIS A 7 -16.57 7.34 3.28
C HIS A 7 -16.27 6.28 4.34
N ARG A 8 -16.69 5.04 4.08
CA ARG A 8 -16.42 3.89 4.97
C ARG A 8 -15.04 3.32 4.72
N ALA A 9 -14.40 2.78 5.75
CA ALA A 9 -13.13 2.04 5.60
C ALA A 9 -13.25 0.85 4.62
N SER A 10 -14.45 0.26 4.51
CA SER A 10 -14.76 -0.80 3.53
C SER A 10 -14.56 -0.36 2.07
N ASN A 11 -14.61 0.94 1.78
CA ASN A 11 -14.37 1.48 0.44
C ASN A 11 -12.96 1.19 -0.08
N LEU A 12 -12.01 0.95 0.83
CA LEU A 12 -10.61 0.69 0.49
C LEU A 12 -10.37 -0.73 -0.04
N VAL A 13 -11.29 -1.66 0.22
CA VAL A 13 -11.18 -3.08 -0.19
C VAL A 13 -11.61 -3.27 -1.65
N ASN A 14 -12.56 -2.46 -2.13
CA ASN A 14 -13.09 -2.50 -3.51
C ASN A 14 -12.91 -1.15 -4.22
N SER A 15 -11.67 -0.65 -4.26
CA SER A 15 -11.37 0.65 -4.87
C SER A 15 -11.29 0.54 -6.40
N ASP A 16 -12.40 0.75 -7.09
CA ASP A 16 -12.46 1.09 -8.53
C ASP A 16 -12.09 2.57 -8.81
N GLY A 17 -11.50 3.27 -7.83
CA GLY A 17 -11.05 4.67 -7.94
C GLY A 17 -12.09 5.71 -7.53
N ASN A 18 -13.38 5.35 -7.40
CA ASN A 18 -14.43 6.30 -7.02
C ASN A 18 -14.68 6.43 -5.51
N ASN A 19 -14.29 5.44 -4.71
CA ASN A 19 -14.62 5.42 -3.28
C ASN A 19 -13.36 5.67 -2.43
N ARG A 20 -13.25 6.88 -1.86
CA ARG A 20 -12.17 7.26 -0.94
C ARG A 20 -12.63 7.18 0.51
N TRP A 21 -11.68 6.97 1.41
CA TRP A 21 -11.90 7.09 2.85
C TRP A 21 -11.32 8.42 3.34
N LEU A 22 -12.20 9.39 3.61
CA LEU A 22 -11.84 10.77 3.97
C LEU A 22 -12.26 11.10 5.40
N SER A 23 -11.57 12.06 6.01
CA SER A 23 -11.98 12.66 7.28
C SER A 23 -13.32 13.37 7.12
N HIS A 24 -14.10 13.39 8.20
CA HIS A 24 -15.37 14.13 8.20
C HIS A 24 -15.12 15.63 7.92
N PRO A 25 -15.95 16.34 7.12
CA PRO A 25 -15.69 17.74 6.74
C PRO A 25 -15.52 18.72 7.93
N LYS A 26 -16.22 18.42 9.04
CA LYS A 26 -16.14 19.19 10.30
C LYS A 26 -14.97 18.79 11.19
N ASP A 27 -14.25 17.70 10.89
CA ASP A 27 -13.08 17.29 11.64
C ASP A 27 -11.90 18.21 11.30
N LYS A 28 -11.40 18.92 12.32
CA LYS A 28 -10.27 19.85 12.23
C LYS A 28 -9.04 19.36 12.99
N SER A 29 -9.01 18.09 13.40
CA SER A 29 -7.88 17.48 14.11
C SER A 29 -6.61 17.44 13.26
N GLY A 30 -6.76 17.36 11.94
CA GLY A 30 -5.63 17.18 11.02
C GLY A 30 -4.96 15.81 11.17
N LYS A 31 -5.65 14.82 11.76
CA LYS A 31 -5.16 13.44 11.91
C LYS A 31 -6.30 12.47 11.60
N LEU A 32 -5.99 11.45 10.80
CA LEU A 32 -6.92 10.37 10.48
C LEU A 32 -6.22 9.03 10.65
N GLU A 33 -6.89 8.07 11.31
CA GLU A 33 -6.31 6.77 11.64
C GLU A 33 -7.25 5.63 11.27
N LEU A 34 -6.71 4.64 10.57
CA LEU A 34 -7.40 3.42 10.17
C LEU A 34 -6.64 2.21 10.71
N VAL A 35 -7.38 1.22 11.21
CA VAL A 35 -6.84 -0.12 11.46
C VAL A 35 -7.50 -1.10 10.50
N LEU A 36 -6.70 -1.80 9.71
CA LEU A 36 -7.10 -2.90 8.85
C LEU A 36 -6.77 -4.22 9.54
N GLN A 37 -7.73 -5.14 9.52
CA GLN A 37 -7.55 -6.53 9.93
C GLN A 37 -7.45 -7.38 8.67
N LEU A 38 -6.33 -8.08 8.50
CA LEU A 38 -6.14 -9.09 7.45
C LEU A 38 -6.82 -10.40 7.86
N GLU A 39 -7.12 -11.22 6.86
CA GLU A 39 -7.72 -12.55 7.08
C GLU A 39 -6.80 -13.48 7.88
N GLU A 40 -5.49 -13.40 7.61
CA GLU A 40 -4.46 -14.18 8.29
C GLU A 40 -3.20 -13.35 8.54
N ALA A 41 -2.39 -13.79 9.51
CA ALA A 41 -1.10 -13.18 9.78
C ALA A 41 -0.11 -13.57 8.67
N CYS A 42 0.48 -12.56 8.03
CA CYS A 42 1.33 -12.76 6.86
C CYS A 42 2.59 -11.90 6.91
N THR A 43 3.59 -12.28 6.13
CA THR A 43 4.82 -11.49 5.98
C THR A 43 4.60 -10.46 4.88
N LEU A 44 4.60 -9.17 5.22
CA LEU A 44 4.35 -8.09 4.26
C LEU A 44 5.51 -7.96 3.27
N SER A 45 5.22 -7.95 1.97
CA SER A 45 6.23 -7.75 0.90
C SER A 45 6.15 -6.36 0.29
N TYR A 46 4.93 -5.82 0.16
CA TYR A 46 4.68 -4.56 -0.54
C TYR A 46 3.39 -3.90 -0.06
N ILE A 47 3.42 -2.58 0.04
CA ILE A 47 2.26 -1.75 0.38
C ILE A 47 2.21 -0.56 -0.57
N ASP A 48 1.07 -0.34 -1.22
CA ASP A 48 0.82 0.85 -2.02
C ASP A 48 -0.37 1.62 -1.42
N ILE A 49 -0.18 2.91 -1.16
CA ILE A 49 -1.17 3.76 -0.52
C ILE A 49 -1.37 5.01 -1.36
N GLY A 50 -2.58 5.17 -1.87
CA GLY A 50 -3.07 6.42 -2.41
C GLY A 50 -3.60 7.31 -1.30
N THR A 51 -3.23 8.58 -1.29
CA THR A 51 -3.64 9.55 -0.27
C THR A 51 -4.32 10.77 -0.90
N THR A 52 -5.13 11.46 -0.11
CA THR A 52 -5.76 12.74 -0.43
C THR A 52 -5.47 13.74 0.67
N TRP A 53 -4.93 14.92 0.34
CA TRP A 53 -4.54 15.99 1.25
C TRP A 53 -3.78 15.49 2.49
N CYS A 54 -2.83 14.57 2.30
CA CYS A 54 -2.04 13.98 3.37
C CYS A 54 -0.64 14.58 3.34
N SER A 55 -0.23 15.29 4.39
CA SER A 55 1.12 15.86 4.50
C SER A 55 2.14 14.83 4.95
N SER A 56 1.77 13.96 5.90
CA SER A 56 2.61 12.83 6.26
C SER A 56 1.81 11.55 6.51
N LEU A 57 2.45 10.43 6.18
CA LEU A 57 1.90 9.09 6.26
C LEU A 57 2.80 8.21 7.12
N GLU A 58 2.20 7.41 7.99
CA GLU A 58 2.90 6.43 8.82
C GLU A 58 2.12 5.11 8.80
N VAL A 59 2.84 3.99 8.78
CA VAL A 59 2.23 2.65 8.82
C VAL A 59 2.83 1.86 9.98
N ARG A 60 1.96 1.35 10.82
CA ARG A 60 2.32 0.48 11.95
C ARG A 60 1.63 -0.87 11.80
N VAL A 61 2.17 -1.87 12.49
CA VAL A 61 1.69 -3.25 12.46
C VAL A 61 1.49 -3.81 13.86
N GLY A 62 0.56 -4.73 14.00
CA GLY A 62 0.30 -5.44 15.22
C GLY A 62 -0.26 -6.82 14.93
N ARG A 63 -0.54 -7.57 16.00
CA ARG A 63 -1.27 -8.83 15.89
C ARG A 63 -2.62 -8.74 16.59
N SER A 64 -3.62 -9.44 16.08
CA SER A 64 -4.94 -9.52 16.69
C SER A 64 -4.98 -10.29 18.01
N ASP A 65 -4.02 -11.19 18.20
CA ASP A 65 -3.82 -11.98 19.42
C ASP A 65 -2.95 -11.29 20.47
N TRP A 66 -2.47 -10.07 20.19
CA TRP A 66 -1.74 -9.29 21.18
C TRP A 66 -2.65 -8.77 22.30
N PRO A 67 -2.13 -8.65 23.54
CA PRO A 67 -2.83 -7.93 24.60
C PRO A 67 -3.17 -6.51 24.17
N GLN A 68 -4.31 -5.98 24.63
CA GLN A 68 -4.73 -4.61 24.32
C GLN A 68 -3.72 -3.53 24.78
N SER A 69 -2.88 -3.85 25.76
CA SER A 69 -1.80 -2.98 26.23
C SER A 69 -0.61 -2.92 25.28
N MET A 70 -0.51 -3.83 24.32
CA MET A 70 0.62 -3.89 23.40
C MET A 70 0.40 -2.89 22.25
N GLU A 71 1.35 -1.98 22.10
CA GLU A 71 1.29 -0.96 21.06
C GLU A 71 1.66 -1.51 19.68
N PHE A 72 1.07 -0.92 18.64
CA PHE A 72 1.47 -1.18 17.26
C PHE A 72 2.93 -0.78 17.03
N LYS A 73 3.68 -1.62 16.32
CA LYS A 73 5.08 -1.39 15.97
C LYS A 73 5.20 -0.64 14.65
N SER A 74 6.10 0.32 14.57
CA SER A 74 6.34 1.09 13.33
C SER A 74 6.94 0.20 12.24
N LEU A 75 6.18 -0.06 11.16
CA LEU A 75 6.69 -0.73 9.96
C LEU A 75 7.33 0.29 9.01
N ILE A 76 6.61 1.36 8.72
CA ILE A 76 7.05 2.48 7.89
C ILE A 76 7.00 3.73 8.77
N PRO A 77 8.16 4.34 9.10
CA PRO A 77 8.19 5.58 9.87
C PRO A 77 7.48 6.71 9.11
N SER A 78 7.16 7.81 9.80
CA SER A 78 6.46 8.94 9.18
C SER A 78 7.20 9.47 7.95
N VAL A 79 6.61 9.30 6.77
CA VAL A 79 7.11 9.86 5.51
C VAL A 79 6.36 11.13 5.15
N VAL A 80 7.08 12.12 4.62
CA VAL A 80 6.48 13.38 4.15
C VAL A 80 6.02 13.20 2.70
N LEU A 81 4.76 13.54 2.44
CA LEU A 81 4.13 13.50 1.12
C LEU A 81 3.83 14.90 0.57
N MET A 82 3.53 15.87 1.45
CA MET A 82 3.37 17.28 1.09
C MET A 82 4.16 18.15 2.04
N SER A 83 4.99 19.05 1.51
CA SER A 83 5.66 20.07 2.32
C SER A 83 4.67 21.14 2.82
N PRO A 84 5.03 21.98 3.81
CA PRO A 84 4.18 23.10 4.21
C PRO A 84 3.87 24.07 3.06
N VAL A 85 4.81 24.24 2.12
CA VAL A 85 4.62 25.07 0.91
C VAL A 85 3.58 24.42 0.00
N ASP A 86 3.71 23.12 -0.26
CA ASP A 86 2.74 22.38 -1.10
C ASP A 86 1.34 22.42 -0.51
N CYS A 87 1.22 22.30 0.82
CA CYS A 87 -0.06 22.40 1.51
C CYS A 87 -0.71 23.78 1.34
N ARG A 88 0.07 24.87 1.46
CA ARG A 88 -0.45 26.23 1.24
C ARG A 88 -0.87 26.44 -0.21
N LEU A 89 -0.08 25.96 -1.16
CA LEU A 89 -0.31 26.14 -2.59
C LEU A 89 -1.28 25.12 -3.21
N GLY A 90 -1.72 24.12 -2.44
CA GLY A 90 -2.61 23.06 -2.94
C GLY A 90 -1.97 22.18 -4.02
N ARG A 91 -0.68 21.87 -3.87
CA ARG A 91 0.07 20.98 -4.78
C ARG A 91 0.17 19.58 -4.19
N ALA A 92 0.29 18.56 -5.05
CA ALA A 92 0.38 17.16 -4.63
C ALA A 92 -0.76 16.72 -3.68
N THR A 93 -1.96 17.25 -3.90
CA THR A 93 -3.16 16.96 -3.08
C THR A 93 -3.60 15.52 -3.20
N SER A 94 -3.17 14.80 -4.25
CA SER A 94 -3.27 13.36 -4.36
C SER A 94 -1.87 12.79 -4.59
N CYS A 95 -1.45 11.85 -3.75
CA CYS A 95 -0.13 11.24 -3.82
C CYS A 95 -0.26 9.73 -3.60
N THR A 96 0.39 8.96 -4.46
CA THR A 96 0.52 7.51 -4.30
C THR A 96 1.92 7.20 -3.81
N LYS A 97 2.03 6.44 -2.71
CA LYS A 97 3.32 5.99 -2.21
C LYS A 97 3.39 4.47 -2.11
N MET A 98 4.40 3.95 -2.81
CA MET A 98 4.74 2.55 -2.89
C MET A 98 5.88 2.27 -1.93
N PHE A 99 5.71 1.24 -1.12
CA PHE A 99 6.67 0.78 -0.14
C PHE A 99 6.98 -0.69 -0.37
N SER A 100 8.26 -0.98 -0.45
CA SER A 100 8.83 -2.31 -0.59
C SER A 100 9.52 -2.72 0.71
N LYS A 101 10.07 -3.93 0.74
CA LYS A 101 10.92 -4.39 1.86
C LYS A 101 12.07 -3.43 2.20
N ALA A 102 12.56 -2.65 1.25
CA ALA A 102 13.63 -1.68 1.50
C ALA A 102 13.16 -0.48 2.35
N ASP A 103 11.87 -0.17 2.32
CA ASP A 103 11.26 0.94 3.06
C ASP A 103 10.76 0.53 4.45
N PHE A 104 10.72 -0.78 4.72
CA PHE A 104 10.23 -1.33 5.98
C PHE A 104 11.35 -1.40 7.03
N SER A 105 10.96 -1.25 8.31
CA SER A 105 11.84 -1.57 9.42
C SER A 105 12.28 -3.03 9.36
N LYS A 106 13.59 -3.29 9.25
CA LYS A 106 14.17 -4.61 8.99
C LYS A 106 13.70 -5.69 9.97
N GLU A 107 13.65 -5.36 11.26
CA GLU A 107 13.24 -6.29 12.33
C GLU A 107 11.75 -6.62 12.26
N ILE A 108 10.94 -5.66 11.82
CA ILE A 108 9.48 -5.78 11.75
C ILE A 108 9.09 -6.50 10.44
N ALA A 109 9.81 -6.26 9.35
CA ALA A 109 9.53 -6.79 8.02
C ALA A 109 9.65 -8.32 7.91
N THR A 110 10.38 -8.98 8.81
CA THR A 110 10.58 -10.43 8.83
C THR A 110 9.53 -11.18 9.66
N GLN A 111 8.69 -10.45 10.40
CA GLN A 111 7.63 -11.00 11.24
C GLN A 111 6.30 -11.04 10.50
N GLN A 112 5.35 -11.81 11.03
CA GLN A 112 3.99 -11.92 10.50
C GLN A 112 3.00 -11.01 11.24
N TRP A 113 2.15 -10.35 10.47
CA TRP A 113 1.22 -9.33 10.93
C TRP A 113 -0.16 -9.56 10.32
N ASP A 114 -1.21 -9.37 11.11
CA ASP A 114 -2.60 -9.38 10.65
C ASP A 114 -3.34 -8.08 10.95
N ARG A 115 -2.70 -7.10 11.62
CA ARG A 115 -3.23 -5.75 11.80
C ARG A 115 -2.30 -4.70 11.26
N LEU A 116 -2.85 -3.79 10.44
CA LEU A 116 -2.14 -2.62 9.92
C LEU A 116 -2.83 -1.34 10.37
N GLN A 117 -2.10 -0.46 11.05
CA GLN A 117 -2.57 0.88 11.40
C GLN A 117 -1.96 1.90 10.45
N ILE A 118 -2.80 2.62 9.72
CA ILE A 118 -2.41 3.68 8.80
C ILE A 118 -2.77 5.02 9.44
N ILE A 119 -1.80 5.92 9.52
CA ILE A 119 -1.96 7.24 10.15
C ILE A 119 -1.65 8.32 9.11
N CYS A 120 -2.67 9.06 8.72
CA CYS A 120 -2.56 10.24 7.85
C CYS A 120 -2.59 11.51 8.69
N ARG A 121 -1.72 12.48 8.36
CA ARG A 121 -1.66 13.78 9.04
C ARG A 121 -1.69 14.93 8.04
N GLN A 122 -2.46 15.96 8.36
CA GLN A 122 -2.53 17.23 7.64
C GLN A 122 -2.56 18.39 8.64
N PRO A 123 -1.43 18.73 9.28
CA PRO A 123 -1.39 19.77 10.30
C PRO A 123 -1.49 21.18 9.71
N PHE A 124 -1.15 21.36 8.43
CA PHE A 124 -0.99 22.66 7.78
C PHE A 124 -2.27 23.18 7.12
N ARG A 125 -3.21 22.29 6.77
CA ARG A 125 -4.51 22.62 6.17
C ARG A 125 -5.62 21.83 6.84
N ARG A 126 -6.10 22.31 7.99
CA ARG A 126 -7.19 21.66 8.73
C ARG A 126 -8.57 21.94 8.10
N ASP A 127 -8.63 22.87 7.15
CA ASP A 127 -9.83 23.26 6.42
C ASP A 127 -10.24 22.23 5.35
N VAL A 128 -9.32 21.38 4.89
CA VAL A 128 -9.57 20.35 3.86
C VAL A 128 -9.84 18.97 4.46
N GLN A 129 -10.49 18.08 3.69
CA GLN A 129 -10.62 16.67 4.04
C GLN A 129 -9.35 15.91 3.67
N THR A 130 -8.74 15.26 4.66
CA THR A 130 -7.57 14.39 4.48
C THR A 130 -8.01 12.94 4.45
N GLY A 131 -7.29 12.06 3.75
CA GLY A 131 -7.63 10.65 3.76
C GLY A 131 -6.83 9.75 2.84
N ILE A 132 -7.38 8.56 2.64
CA ILE A 132 -6.80 7.46 1.85
C ILE A 132 -7.72 7.24 0.65
N SER A 133 -7.16 7.26 -0.56
CA SER A 133 -7.90 6.94 -1.77
C SER A 133 -7.96 5.44 -2.04
N PHE A 134 -6.85 4.72 -1.84
CA PHE A 134 -6.81 3.26 -1.93
C PHE A 134 -5.64 2.71 -1.10
N ILE A 135 -5.71 1.42 -0.80
CA ILE A 135 -4.58 0.67 -0.24
C ILE A 135 -4.48 -0.70 -0.91
N ARG A 136 -3.25 -1.12 -1.24
CA ARG A 136 -2.95 -2.45 -1.75
C ARG A 136 -1.84 -3.04 -0.91
N ILE A 137 -2.06 -4.27 -0.45
CA ILE A 137 -1.12 -4.99 0.40
C ILE A 137 -0.79 -6.30 -0.29
N LYS A 138 0.49 -6.65 -0.35
CA LYS A 138 0.95 -7.97 -0.78
C LYS A 138 1.74 -8.64 0.32
N SER A 139 1.58 -9.95 0.40
CA SER A 139 2.34 -10.82 1.29
C SER A 139 3.32 -11.68 0.51
N VAL A 140 4.38 -12.12 1.18
CA VAL A 140 5.36 -13.06 0.61
C VAL A 140 4.71 -14.41 0.33
N GLU A 141 3.77 -14.83 1.16
CA GLU A 141 3.03 -16.09 1.04
C GLU A 141 2.17 -16.10 -0.23
N ALA A 142 1.47 -15.00 -0.52
CA ALA A 142 0.69 -14.85 -1.75
C ALA A 142 1.58 -14.86 -3.01
N GLU A 143 2.78 -14.27 -2.96
CA GLU A 143 3.74 -14.29 -4.08
C GLU A 143 4.27 -15.72 -4.36
N LYS A 144 4.51 -16.51 -3.31
CA LYS A 144 4.98 -17.90 -3.45
C LYS A 144 3.90 -18.81 -4.04
N ALA A 145 2.63 -18.58 -3.71
CA ALA A 145 1.50 -19.32 -4.30
C ALA A 145 1.36 -19.08 -5.82
N VAL A 146 1.99 -18.05 -6.37
CA VAL A 146 1.90 -17.64 -7.78
C VAL A 146 3.16 -18.04 -8.59
N SER A 147 4.12 -18.77 -8.02
CA SER A 147 5.31 -19.25 -8.74
C SER A 147 4.96 -20.25 -9.87
N PRO A 148 5.73 -20.31 -10.98
CA PRO A 148 5.21 -20.53 -12.33
C PRO A 148 4.79 -21.98 -12.58
N ARG A 149 3.66 -22.16 -13.27
CA ARG A 149 3.39 -23.38 -14.04
C ARG A 149 4.62 -23.66 -14.92
N LYS A 150 5.36 -24.73 -14.62
CA LYS A 150 6.30 -25.31 -15.57
C LYS A 150 5.48 -25.75 -16.78
N ASN A 151 5.59 -25.00 -17.88
CA ASN A 151 5.17 -25.50 -19.18
C ASN A 151 6.11 -26.65 -19.54
N ASN A 152 5.69 -27.87 -19.22
CA ASN A 152 6.29 -29.08 -19.77
C ASN A 152 5.86 -29.20 -21.23
N ASN A 153 6.56 -28.51 -22.13
CA ASN A 153 6.63 -28.89 -23.53
C ASN A 153 8.11 -29.08 -23.86
N SER A 154 8.65 -30.24 -23.48
CA SER A 154 9.77 -30.84 -24.20
C SER A 154 9.21 -31.85 -25.18
N GLU A 155 9.75 -31.83 -26.40
CA GLU A 155 9.52 -32.73 -27.55
C GLU A 155 8.45 -32.28 -28.55
N ILE A 156 8.97 -31.67 -29.62
CA ILE A 156 8.58 -31.54 -31.06
C ILE A 156 9.11 -30.12 -31.42
N ASP A 157 10.20 -29.88 -32.13
CA ASP A 157 10.83 -30.59 -33.23
C ASP A 157 12.34 -30.28 -33.25
N SER A 158 13.13 -31.34 -33.21
CA SER A 158 14.48 -31.37 -33.74
C SER A 158 14.45 -31.10 -35.25
N ASN A 159 14.59 -29.85 -35.72
CA ASN A 159 14.86 -29.57 -37.16
C ASN A 159 15.37 -28.17 -37.57
N VAL A 160 15.73 -27.23 -36.68
CA VAL A 160 16.24 -25.90 -37.11
C VAL A 160 17.75 -25.73 -36.84
N THR A 161 18.56 -26.71 -37.26
CA THR A 161 20.04 -26.56 -37.32
C THR A 161 20.62 -27.00 -38.67
N ARG A 162 19.80 -27.09 -39.70
CA ARG A 162 20.25 -27.33 -41.08
C ARG A 162 19.26 -26.61 -41.99
N LEU A 163 19.77 -25.87 -42.99
CA LEU A 163 19.09 -24.97 -43.93
C LEU A 163 19.10 -23.50 -43.42
N GLN A 164 19.81 -22.52 -43.97
CA GLN A 164 20.55 -22.42 -45.22
C GLN A 164 21.72 -21.45 -45.04
N LYS A 165 22.92 -21.97 -45.32
CA LYS A 165 24.00 -21.21 -45.95
C LYS A 165 23.50 -20.68 -47.31
N HIS A 166 24.00 -19.51 -47.71
CA HIS A 166 24.01 -18.90 -49.06
C HIS A 166 22.90 -17.89 -49.42
N ILE A 167 23.36 -16.79 -50.07
CA ILE A 167 22.68 -15.86 -51.02
C ILE A 167 22.06 -14.58 -50.40
N PHE A 168 22.40 -13.31 -50.69
CA PHE A 168 23.24 -12.52 -51.65
C PHE A 168 23.81 -11.28 -50.88
N GLY A 169 24.87 -10.54 -51.24
CA GLY A 169 25.50 -10.30 -52.53
C GLY A 169 24.99 -9.03 -53.21
N ASN A 170 25.45 -7.84 -52.79
CA ASN A 170 25.85 -6.70 -53.64
C ASN A 170 26.53 -5.62 -52.81
#